data_AF-A0A1V2Q1N6-F1
#
_entry.id   AF-A0A1V2Q1N6-F1
#
_cell.length_a   1.000
_cell.length_b   1.000
_cell.length_c   1.000
_cell.angle_alpha   90.00
_cell.angle_beta   90.00
_cell.angle_gamma   90.00
#
_symmetry.space_group_name_H-M   'P 1'
#
loop_
_entity.id
_entity.type
_entity.pdbx_description
1 polymer ?
#
loop_
_entity_poly.entity_id
_entity_poly.type
_entity_poly.pdbx_seq_one_letter_code
_entity_poly.pdbx_strand_id
1 'polypeptide(L)'
;MRIPALLIATAMVVLVTSPAHADRREARFDQPHEGWSNSVLRPGTPERVGLDPAPLDTALAQIERYTVPDSTGHPLFSGAVTLFAHDGVVVTHQPTGWALRYGDASGTELPEEQRVPMAQDTIFDLASISKLFTSIVVMRQHELGRFGLDDPVARHLPEFAVNGKESITVRQLLTHTSGLVAWLPLWSQYPDVPSRIKAVMDTTPRSAPGATYLYSDLNLITLGVLAEKWSGKKLDELVREDIARPLGLQDTGYNPPASKLDRIAATEYQAGRGIIRGTVHDENAWSLGGVAGHAGVFSTARELATLGQTILNGGAHAGRRILREDTVQLMLTDFNQAFPGNSHGLGFELDQRWYMGALTSPRAAGHTGYTGTTLVLDPLSRSIAILLTNRVHPSRNWGTINPARRVVANGLARALAVKPRHGTAWTPETDGGTLTTRDLPQRSEKQKLSFRAFVDLDPGDKIVVEATNDGTTWRDVQVLAGYGQRRWQQVEVETASAVRYRWRYVRGTGFYGARGAYVDAVRVTDQRGVALDGEREPAGLHPEGWLPADS
;
A
#
# COMPACT_ATOMS: atom_id res chain seq x y z
N MET A 1 -6.41 -72.40 36.21
CA MET A 1 -6.83 -72.12 34.82
C MET A 1 -8.11 -71.29 34.86
N ARG A 2 -7.99 -69.96 34.75
CA ARG A 2 -9.13 -69.03 34.64
C ARG A 2 -8.73 -67.99 33.60
N ILE A 3 -9.54 -67.93 32.54
CA ILE A 3 -9.39 -67.05 31.37
C ILE A 3 -9.78 -65.62 31.78
N PRO A 4 -9.05 -64.57 31.38
CA PRO A 4 -9.37 -63.19 31.75
C PRO A 4 -10.52 -62.64 30.90
N ALA A 5 -11.39 -61.86 31.55
CA ALA A 5 -12.51 -61.15 30.94
C ALA A 5 -12.02 -59.95 30.11
N LEU A 6 -12.57 -59.84 28.92
CA LEU A 6 -12.35 -58.78 27.94
C LEU A 6 -13.06 -57.49 28.39
N LEU A 7 -12.29 -56.43 28.67
CA LEU A 7 -12.79 -55.08 28.96
C LEU A 7 -13.01 -54.35 27.62
N ILE A 8 -14.27 -54.10 27.27
CA ILE A 8 -14.67 -53.26 26.13
C ILE A 8 -14.68 -51.80 26.63
N ALA A 9 -13.72 -50.99 26.16
CA ALA A 9 -13.67 -49.57 26.43
C ALA A 9 -14.62 -48.82 25.47
N THR A 10 -15.69 -48.22 26.01
CA THR A 10 -16.62 -47.38 25.26
C THR A 10 -16.02 -45.97 25.12
N ALA A 11 -15.65 -45.57 23.90
CA ALA A 11 -15.19 -44.23 23.61
C ALA A 11 -16.37 -43.24 23.62
N MET A 12 -16.38 -42.31 24.58
CA MET A 12 -17.31 -41.18 24.62
C MET A 12 -16.83 -40.11 23.62
N VAL A 13 -17.52 -39.98 22.49
CA VAL A 13 -17.33 -38.87 21.55
C VAL A 13 -18.10 -37.67 22.09
N VAL A 14 -17.38 -36.68 22.63
CA VAL A 14 -17.95 -35.37 22.96
C VAL A 14 -18.07 -34.58 21.66
N LEU A 15 -19.28 -34.58 21.08
CA LEU A 15 -19.67 -33.65 20.03
C LEU A 15 -19.75 -32.24 20.64
N VAL A 16 -18.67 -31.47 20.49
CA VAL A 16 -18.73 -30.01 20.70
C VAL A 16 -19.52 -29.43 19.54
N THR A 17 -20.80 -29.17 19.77
CA THR A 17 -21.62 -28.37 18.87
C THR A 17 -21.12 -26.92 18.92
N SER A 18 -20.37 -26.52 17.90
CA SER A 18 -20.05 -25.11 17.67
C SER A 18 -21.34 -24.31 17.60
N PRO A 19 -21.48 -23.18 18.31
CA PRO A 19 -22.65 -22.33 18.13
C PRO A 19 -22.63 -21.82 16.69
N ALA A 20 -23.65 -22.23 15.94
CA ALA A 20 -23.96 -21.69 14.64
C ALA A 20 -24.33 -20.20 14.79
N HIS A 21 -23.84 -19.39 13.85
CA HIS A 21 -24.24 -18.00 13.60
C HIS A 21 -23.67 -16.95 14.57
N ALA A 22 -22.34 -16.83 14.61
CA ALA A 22 -21.77 -15.49 14.61
C ALA A 22 -22.06 -14.90 13.23
N ASP A 23 -22.87 -13.84 13.19
CA ASP A 23 -23.17 -13.04 12.01
C ASP A 23 -21.84 -12.71 11.31
N ARG A 24 -21.48 -13.44 10.23
CA ARG A 24 -20.22 -13.23 9.52
C ARG A 24 -20.35 -11.91 8.78
N ARG A 25 -20.00 -10.80 9.44
CA ARG A 25 -19.84 -9.52 8.75
C ARG A 25 -18.81 -9.71 7.65
N GLU A 26 -19.26 -9.64 6.41
CA GLU A 26 -18.38 -9.52 5.26
C GLU A 26 -17.56 -8.25 5.38
N ALA A 27 -16.31 -8.30 4.92
CA ALA A 27 -15.48 -7.13 4.83
C ALA A 27 -15.89 -6.31 3.60
N ARG A 28 -16.23 -5.04 3.82
CA ARG A 28 -16.91 -4.20 2.82
C ARG A 28 -16.03 -3.01 2.42
N PHE A 29 -15.56 -3.02 1.18
CA PHE A 29 -14.80 -1.91 0.61
C PHE A 29 -15.65 -0.65 0.45
N ASP A 30 -16.97 -0.81 0.25
CA ASP A 30 -17.95 0.27 0.14
C ASP A 30 -18.48 0.81 1.48
N GLN A 31 -17.92 0.34 2.61
CA GLN A 31 -18.26 0.80 3.95
C GLN A 31 -16.99 1.25 4.69
N PRO A 32 -16.41 2.40 4.30
CA PRO A 32 -15.16 2.88 4.86
C PRO A 32 -15.29 3.15 6.37
N HIS A 33 -14.30 2.72 7.14
CA HIS A 33 -14.21 2.98 8.56
C HIS A 33 -13.87 4.45 8.86
N GLU A 34 -14.43 4.93 9.97
CA GLU A 34 -14.10 6.22 10.56
C GLU A 34 -13.28 6.00 11.85
N GLY A 35 -12.36 6.93 12.14
CA GLY A 35 -11.48 6.86 13.31
C GLY A 35 -10.40 5.76 13.24
N TRP A 36 -9.79 5.50 14.40
CA TRP A 36 -8.72 4.52 14.57
C TRP A 36 -9.25 3.11 14.78
N SER A 37 -8.42 2.10 14.50
CA SER A 37 -8.63 0.75 15.01
C SER A 37 -8.11 0.63 16.45
N ASN A 38 -8.40 -0.49 17.10
CA ASN A 38 -7.79 -0.88 18.37
C ASN A 38 -7.35 -2.36 18.37
N SER A 39 -7.22 -2.95 17.17
CA SER A 39 -6.94 -4.37 17.01
C SER A 39 -5.49 -4.72 17.35
N VAL A 40 -5.30 -5.87 17.98
CA VAL A 40 -3.99 -6.50 18.14
C VAL A 40 -3.81 -7.53 17.04
N LEU A 41 -2.64 -7.51 16.38
CA LEU A 41 -2.34 -8.46 15.31
C LEU A 41 -2.38 -9.90 15.82
N ARG A 42 -3.10 -10.74 15.10
CA ARG A 42 -3.20 -12.18 15.36
C ARG A 42 -3.27 -12.96 14.04
N PRO A 43 -2.82 -14.21 13.97
CA PRO A 43 -3.00 -15.04 12.79
C PRO A 43 -4.49 -15.43 12.60
N GLY A 44 -4.90 -15.63 11.36
CA GLY A 44 -6.24 -16.14 11.02
C GLY A 44 -6.36 -16.48 9.54
N THR A 45 -7.60 -16.52 9.03
CA THR A 45 -7.89 -16.83 7.62
C THR A 45 -8.72 -15.70 6.99
N PRO A 46 -8.72 -15.54 5.66
CA PRO A 46 -9.52 -14.53 4.98
C PRO A 46 -11.01 -14.56 5.37
N GLU A 47 -11.61 -15.75 5.40
CA GLU A 47 -13.05 -15.94 5.63
C GLU A 47 -13.47 -15.56 7.06
N ARG A 48 -12.55 -15.68 8.03
CA ARG A 48 -12.80 -15.31 9.44
C ARG A 48 -13.01 -13.81 9.62
N VAL A 49 -12.50 -13.01 8.69
CA VAL A 49 -12.68 -11.55 8.66
C VAL A 49 -13.51 -11.12 7.46
N GLY A 50 -14.23 -12.05 6.82
CA GLY A 50 -15.17 -11.72 5.75
C GLY A 50 -14.52 -11.33 4.41
N LEU A 51 -13.24 -11.65 4.21
CA LEU A 51 -12.57 -11.49 2.92
C LEU A 51 -12.83 -12.71 2.02
N ASP A 52 -12.93 -12.44 0.71
CA ASP A 52 -12.85 -13.47 -0.33
C ASP A 52 -11.39 -13.91 -0.53
N PRO A 53 -11.05 -15.20 -0.34
CA PRO A 53 -9.69 -15.69 -0.55
C PRO A 53 -9.23 -15.66 -2.02
N ALA A 54 -10.14 -15.78 -3.00
CA ALA A 54 -9.75 -16.03 -4.40
C ALA A 54 -8.90 -14.90 -5.03
N PRO A 55 -9.17 -13.60 -4.79
CA PRO A 55 -8.29 -12.52 -5.25
C PRO A 55 -6.92 -12.52 -4.56
N LEU A 56 -6.83 -12.96 -3.30
CA LEU A 56 -5.56 -13.10 -2.59
C LEU A 56 -4.72 -14.21 -3.19
N ASP A 57 -5.33 -15.39 -3.42
CA ASP A 57 -4.67 -16.54 -4.04
C ASP A 57 -4.17 -16.23 -5.45
N THR A 58 -4.99 -15.52 -6.24
CA THR A 58 -4.61 -15.04 -7.58
C THR A 58 -3.39 -14.12 -7.51
N ALA A 59 -3.34 -13.22 -6.53
CA ALA A 59 -2.19 -12.33 -6.33
C ALA A 59 -0.94 -13.12 -5.92
N LEU A 60 -1.06 -14.10 -5.00
CA LEU A 60 0.06 -14.95 -4.59
C LEU A 60 0.62 -15.78 -5.76
N ALA A 61 -0.24 -16.39 -6.57
CA ALA A 61 0.19 -17.13 -7.76
C ALA A 61 0.89 -16.24 -8.80
N GLN A 62 0.49 -14.97 -8.92
CA GLN A 62 1.19 -14.00 -9.77
C GLN A 62 2.54 -13.58 -9.19
N ILE A 63 2.66 -13.43 -7.86
CA ILE A 63 3.94 -13.19 -7.18
C ILE A 63 4.90 -14.35 -7.36
N GLU A 64 4.41 -15.59 -7.29
CA GLU A 64 5.23 -16.78 -7.56
C GLU A 64 5.78 -16.80 -8.98
N ARG A 65 4.93 -16.50 -9.98
CA ARG A 65 5.37 -16.39 -11.38
C ARG A 65 6.47 -15.34 -11.59
N TYR A 66 6.52 -14.28 -10.79
CA TYR A 66 7.59 -13.27 -10.89
C TYR A 66 8.96 -13.73 -10.37
N THR A 67 9.04 -14.90 -9.71
CA THR A 67 10.32 -15.53 -9.32
C THR A 67 10.93 -16.40 -10.42
N VAL A 68 10.20 -16.59 -11.51
CA VAL A 68 10.60 -17.33 -12.71
C VAL A 68 11.05 -16.35 -13.79
N PRO A 69 12.11 -16.66 -14.57
CA PRO A 69 12.53 -15.82 -15.68
C PRO A 69 11.42 -15.54 -16.70
N ASP A 70 11.33 -14.28 -17.14
CA ASP A 70 10.44 -13.88 -18.24
C ASP A 70 11.18 -13.80 -19.58
N SER A 71 10.60 -13.12 -20.58
CA SER A 71 11.21 -12.94 -21.90
C SER A 71 12.56 -12.20 -21.90
N THR A 72 12.91 -11.52 -20.80
CA THR A 72 14.23 -10.88 -20.61
C THR A 72 15.31 -11.86 -20.17
N GLY A 73 14.93 -13.10 -19.82
CA GLY A 73 15.85 -14.11 -19.30
C GLY A 73 16.12 -14.00 -17.79
N HIS A 74 15.48 -13.06 -17.10
CA HIS A 74 15.65 -12.84 -15.65
C HIS A 74 14.30 -12.83 -14.93
N PRO A 75 14.24 -13.28 -13.66
CA PRO A 75 13.05 -13.08 -12.85
C PRO A 75 12.94 -11.61 -12.40
N LEU A 76 11.74 -11.19 -12.01
CA LEU A 76 11.54 -9.84 -11.49
C LEU A 76 12.25 -9.64 -10.14
N PHE A 77 12.30 -10.70 -9.33
CA PHE A 77 13.05 -10.79 -8.08
C PHE A 77 13.37 -12.26 -7.75
N SER A 78 14.39 -12.49 -6.93
CA SER A 78 14.81 -13.85 -6.55
C SER A 78 13.82 -14.52 -5.58
N GLY A 79 13.23 -13.75 -4.68
CA GLY A 79 12.22 -14.22 -3.75
C GLY A 79 11.48 -13.07 -3.06
N ALA A 80 10.40 -13.44 -2.36
CA ALA A 80 9.52 -12.50 -1.70
C ALA A 80 8.86 -13.09 -0.45
N VAL A 81 8.47 -12.22 0.48
CA VAL A 81 7.48 -12.51 1.53
C VAL A 81 6.30 -11.56 1.34
N THR A 82 5.13 -12.13 1.10
CA THR A 82 3.85 -11.40 0.98
C THR A 82 3.06 -11.57 2.28
N LEU A 83 2.55 -10.46 2.84
CA LEU A 83 1.69 -10.48 4.01
C LEU A 83 0.46 -9.59 3.81
N PHE A 84 -0.71 -10.16 4.09
CA PHE A 84 -1.98 -9.45 4.13
C PHE A 84 -2.55 -9.46 5.55
N ALA A 85 -3.00 -8.31 6.02
CA ALA A 85 -3.76 -8.20 7.25
C ALA A 85 -5.01 -7.34 7.04
N HIS A 86 -6.09 -7.70 7.71
CA HIS A 86 -7.34 -6.96 7.71
C HIS A 86 -8.00 -7.06 9.09
N ASP A 87 -8.46 -5.93 9.62
CA ASP A 87 -9.08 -5.82 10.95
C ASP A 87 -8.24 -6.43 12.09
N GLY A 88 -6.91 -6.35 11.97
CA GLY A 88 -5.96 -6.91 12.92
C GLY A 88 -5.73 -8.42 12.81
N VAL A 89 -6.23 -9.07 11.75
CA VAL A 89 -5.96 -10.47 11.48
C VAL A 89 -5.00 -10.57 10.31
N VAL A 90 -3.85 -11.23 10.52
CA VAL A 90 -2.97 -11.62 9.42
C VAL A 90 -3.53 -12.86 8.76
N VAL A 91 -4.08 -12.66 7.55
CA VAL A 91 -4.80 -13.69 6.78
C VAL A 91 -3.90 -14.41 5.79
N THR A 92 -2.74 -13.83 5.47
CA THR A 92 -1.73 -14.42 4.59
C THR A 92 -0.34 -14.03 5.07
N HIS A 93 0.60 -14.98 5.05
CA HIS A 93 2.02 -14.75 5.33
C HIS A 93 2.83 -15.78 4.54
N GLN A 94 3.08 -15.48 3.27
CA GLN A 94 3.57 -16.45 2.29
C GLN A 94 4.99 -16.09 1.82
N PRO A 95 6.01 -16.92 2.10
CA PRO A 95 7.31 -16.83 1.45
C PRO A 95 7.29 -17.53 0.09
N THR A 96 8.13 -17.04 -0.83
CA THR A 96 8.27 -17.57 -2.19
C THR A 96 9.70 -17.33 -2.69
N GLY A 97 10.28 -18.29 -3.41
CA GLY A 97 11.60 -18.17 -4.02
C GLY A 97 12.76 -18.21 -3.02
N TRP A 98 13.79 -17.42 -3.27
CA TRP A 98 15.09 -17.55 -2.59
C TRP A 98 15.55 -16.24 -1.92
N ALA A 99 15.94 -16.34 -0.66
CA ALA A 99 16.61 -15.27 0.09
C ALA A 99 18.07 -15.07 -0.39
N LEU A 100 18.74 -16.13 -0.84
CA LEU A 100 20.03 -16.10 -1.52
C LEU A 100 20.04 -17.13 -2.65
N ARG A 101 20.30 -16.70 -3.89
CA ARG A 101 20.28 -17.55 -5.09
C ARG A 101 21.55 -17.44 -5.93
N TYR A 102 22.10 -16.25 -6.05
CA TYR A 102 23.17 -15.94 -7.01
C TYR A 102 24.48 -15.57 -6.32
N GLY A 103 25.60 -15.93 -6.94
CA GLY A 103 26.94 -15.67 -6.44
C GLY A 103 27.61 -14.41 -7.00
N ASP A 104 27.13 -13.88 -8.12
CA ASP A 104 27.76 -12.76 -8.82
C ASP A 104 26.76 -11.86 -9.58
N ALA A 105 27.27 -10.76 -10.14
CA ALA A 105 26.47 -9.79 -10.91
C ALA A 105 25.89 -10.34 -12.22
N SER A 106 26.48 -11.40 -12.79
CA SER A 106 25.95 -12.03 -14.02
C SER A 106 24.74 -12.92 -13.76
N GLY A 107 24.41 -13.19 -12.51
CA GLY A 107 23.31 -14.09 -12.18
C GLY A 107 23.71 -15.56 -12.24
N THR A 108 24.99 -15.88 -12.02
CA THR A 108 25.41 -17.27 -11.81
C THR A 108 24.74 -17.79 -10.54
N GLU A 109 23.90 -18.81 -10.68
CA GLU A 109 23.28 -19.44 -9.51
C GLU A 109 24.31 -20.17 -8.67
N LEU A 110 24.16 -20.07 -7.36
CA LEU A 110 24.94 -20.87 -6.42
C LEU A 110 24.57 -22.36 -6.55
N PRO A 111 25.45 -23.28 -6.13
CA PRO A 111 25.06 -24.67 -5.87
C PRO A 111 23.83 -24.74 -4.96
N GLU A 112 22.95 -25.71 -5.17
CA GLU A 112 21.65 -25.79 -4.49
C GLU A 112 21.79 -25.78 -2.96
N GLU A 113 22.80 -26.48 -2.43
CA GLU A 113 23.14 -26.56 -1.03
C GLU A 113 23.65 -25.24 -0.41
N GLN A 114 24.03 -24.27 -1.24
CA GLN A 114 24.47 -22.93 -0.81
C GLN A 114 23.37 -21.87 -0.97
N ARG A 115 22.26 -22.21 -1.62
CA ARG A 115 21.11 -21.32 -1.73
C ARG A 115 20.34 -21.29 -0.41
N VAL A 116 19.71 -20.17 -0.12
CA VAL A 116 18.87 -20.01 1.08
C VAL A 116 17.44 -19.77 0.64
N PRO A 117 16.49 -20.65 0.97
CA PRO A 117 15.09 -20.47 0.61
C PRO A 117 14.50 -19.28 1.36
N MET A 118 13.51 -18.64 0.76
CA MET A 118 12.75 -17.59 1.45
C MET A 118 11.91 -18.20 2.57
N ALA A 119 11.85 -17.52 3.72
CA ALA A 119 11.10 -17.95 4.90
C ALA A 119 10.20 -16.81 5.43
N GLN A 120 9.18 -17.16 6.21
CA GLN A 120 8.25 -16.18 6.80
C GLN A 120 8.97 -15.12 7.67
N ASP A 121 10.07 -15.52 8.29
CA ASP A 121 10.87 -14.74 9.22
C ASP A 121 12.18 -14.24 8.58
N THR A 122 12.28 -14.28 7.25
CA THR A 122 13.40 -13.66 6.52
C THR A 122 13.44 -12.16 6.80
N ILE A 123 14.63 -11.68 7.11
CA ILE A 123 14.94 -10.29 7.42
C ILE A 123 15.41 -9.60 6.14
N PHE A 124 14.78 -8.47 5.80
CA PHE A 124 15.07 -7.70 4.60
C PHE A 124 15.70 -6.37 4.97
N ASP A 125 16.66 -5.91 4.16
CA ASP A 125 16.98 -4.49 4.06
C ASP A 125 15.77 -3.75 3.49
N LEU A 126 15.16 -2.87 4.30
CA LEU A 126 13.96 -2.16 3.95
C LEU A 126 14.18 -0.99 2.99
N ALA A 127 15.44 -0.63 2.72
CA ALA A 127 15.81 0.53 1.92
C ALA A 127 15.01 1.77 2.38
N SER A 128 14.31 2.45 1.46
CA SER A 128 13.63 3.71 1.77
C SER A 128 12.41 3.60 2.71
N ILE A 129 11.88 2.41 3.01
CA ILE A 129 10.90 2.28 4.12
C ILE A 129 11.53 2.71 5.46
N SER A 130 12.87 2.70 5.59
CA SER A 130 13.60 3.27 6.74
C SER A 130 13.21 4.72 7.07
N LYS A 131 12.80 5.51 6.06
CA LYS A 131 12.37 6.90 6.24
C LYS A 131 11.18 7.02 7.18
N LEU A 132 10.31 6.02 7.21
CA LEU A 132 9.17 5.98 8.13
C LEU A 132 9.66 5.88 9.59
N PHE A 133 10.68 5.08 9.87
CA PHE A 133 11.25 4.95 11.22
C PHE A 133 11.90 6.26 11.67
N THR A 134 12.69 6.89 10.80
CA THR A 134 13.26 8.23 11.06
C THR A 134 12.17 9.26 11.32
N SER A 135 11.11 9.27 10.51
CA SER A 135 10.00 10.21 10.66
C SER A 135 9.23 9.99 11.96
N ILE A 136 8.99 8.74 12.37
CA ILE A 136 8.38 8.41 13.67
C ILE A 136 9.25 8.91 14.83
N VAL A 137 10.57 8.68 14.77
CA VAL A 137 11.51 9.20 15.79
C VAL A 137 11.50 10.72 15.83
N VAL A 138 11.51 11.39 14.69
CA VAL A 138 11.41 12.87 14.60
C VAL A 138 10.10 13.36 15.19
N MET A 139 8.97 12.75 14.83
CA MET A 139 7.66 13.12 15.37
C MET A 139 7.56 12.81 16.87
N ARG A 140 8.30 11.82 17.38
CA ARG A 140 8.44 11.62 18.83
C ARG A 140 9.17 12.78 19.49
N GLN A 141 10.21 13.34 18.87
CA GLN A 141 10.87 14.55 19.38
C GLN A 141 9.95 15.79 19.33
N HIS A 142 9.06 15.87 18.34
CA HIS A 142 8.00 16.89 18.29
C HIS A 142 7.05 16.76 19.49
N GLU A 143 6.61 15.55 19.83
CA GLU A 143 5.77 15.31 21.00
C GLU A 143 6.42 15.73 22.32
N LEU A 144 7.75 15.64 22.40
CA LEU A 144 8.56 16.07 23.54
C LEU A 144 8.80 17.60 23.57
N GLY A 145 8.22 18.35 22.63
CA GLY A 145 8.32 19.81 22.55
C GLY A 145 9.68 20.32 22.09
N ARG A 146 10.49 19.49 21.40
CA ARG A 146 11.84 19.87 20.97
C ARG A 146 11.85 20.85 19.79
N PHE A 147 10.81 20.83 18.96
CA PHE A 147 10.64 21.71 17.81
C PHE A 147 9.15 21.80 17.40
N GLY A 148 8.77 22.88 16.73
CA GLY A 148 7.54 23.00 15.95
C GLY A 148 7.78 22.68 14.47
N LEU A 149 6.78 22.15 13.78
CA LEU A 149 6.92 21.70 12.37
C LEU A 149 7.43 22.82 11.43
N ASP A 150 7.05 24.07 11.68
CA ASP A 150 7.47 25.23 10.89
C ASP A 150 8.72 25.94 11.42
N ASP A 151 9.36 25.39 12.46
CA ASP A 151 10.65 25.91 12.89
C ASP A 151 11.67 25.75 11.75
N PRO A 152 12.45 26.81 11.44
CA PRO A 152 13.58 26.68 10.54
C PRO A 152 14.58 25.68 11.10
N VAL A 153 15.08 24.78 10.25
CA VAL A 153 16.10 23.79 10.60
C VAL A 153 17.34 24.47 11.20
N ALA A 154 17.71 25.63 10.64
CA ALA A 154 18.80 26.47 11.09
C ALA A 154 18.73 26.86 12.58
N ARG A 155 17.53 26.92 13.18
CA ARG A 155 17.34 27.19 14.61
C ARG A 155 17.95 26.09 15.49
N HIS A 156 17.90 24.85 15.02
CA HIS A 156 18.35 23.67 15.75
C HIS A 156 19.72 23.18 15.25
N LEU A 157 20.05 23.49 13.99
CA LEU A 157 21.27 23.10 13.31
C LEU A 157 21.87 24.33 12.58
N PRO A 158 22.49 25.29 13.31
CA PRO A 158 22.98 26.54 12.71
C PRO A 158 23.94 26.34 11.52
N GLU A 159 24.72 25.27 11.53
CA GLU A 159 25.61 24.89 10.42
C GLU A 159 24.87 24.57 9.11
N PHE A 160 23.57 24.30 9.17
CA PHE A 160 22.72 24.12 7.98
C PHE A 160 22.37 25.44 7.29
N ALA A 161 22.52 26.58 7.98
CA ALA A 161 22.15 27.92 7.52
C ALA A 161 23.18 28.50 6.52
N VAL A 162 23.43 27.77 5.44
CA VAL A 162 24.36 28.13 4.38
C VAL A 162 23.70 27.91 3.02
N ASN A 163 24.18 28.62 1.99
CA ASN A 163 23.73 28.46 0.61
C ASN A 163 22.20 28.61 0.41
N GLY A 164 21.56 29.53 1.15
CA GLY A 164 20.14 29.85 0.99
C GLY A 164 19.17 28.91 1.71
N LYS A 165 19.64 28.16 2.71
CA LYS A 165 18.86 27.16 3.46
C LYS A 165 18.27 27.66 4.78
N GLU A 166 18.44 28.94 5.09
CA GLU A 166 18.10 29.55 6.39
C GLU A 166 16.61 29.43 6.73
N SER A 167 15.74 29.37 5.71
CA SER A 167 14.28 29.30 5.86
C SER A 167 13.69 27.90 5.66
N ILE A 168 14.49 26.87 5.39
CA ILE A 168 13.97 25.50 5.25
C ILE A 168 13.45 25.03 6.60
N THR A 169 12.21 24.57 6.64
CA THR A 169 11.54 24.09 7.87
C THR A 169 11.65 22.58 8.04
N VAL A 170 11.45 22.10 9.27
CA VAL A 170 11.40 20.65 9.55
C VAL A 170 10.28 19.97 8.76
N ARG A 171 9.11 20.61 8.64
CA ARG A 171 8.00 20.13 7.79
C ARG A 171 8.44 19.91 6.35
N GLN A 172 9.14 20.88 5.75
CA GLN A 172 9.61 20.77 4.37
C GLN A 172 10.63 19.65 4.15
N LEU A 173 11.43 19.29 5.17
CA LEU A 173 12.26 18.09 5.11
C LEU A 173 11.39 16.82 5.10
N LEU A 174 10.42 16.71 6.02
CA LEU A 174 9.52 15.56 6.15
C LEU A 174 8.59 15.35 4.93
N THR A 175 8.27 16.42 4.21
CA THR A 175 7.34 16.39 3.06
C THR A 175 8.04 16.45 1.70
N HIS A 176 9.38 16.45 1.68
CA HIS A 176 10.17 16.53 0.45
C HIS A 176 9.96 17.81 -0.38
N THR A 177 9.76 18.94 0.29
CA THR A 177 9.55 20.26 -0.34
C THR A 177 10.61 21.28 0.11
N SER A 178 11.78 20.82 0.52
CA SER A 178 12.89 21.66 0.99
C SER A 178 13.68 22.36 -0.13
N GLY A 179 13.56 21.86 -1.35
CA GLY A 179 14.39 22.28 -2.49
C GLY A 179 15.77 21.62 -2.54
N LEU A 180 16.14 20.78 -1.55
CA LEU A 180 17.42 20.04 -1.59
C LEU A 180 17.48 19.12 -2.80
N VAL A 181 18.69 18.92 -3.33
CA VAL A 181 18.93 17.93 -4.39
C VAL A 181 18.54 16.53 -3.93
N ALA A 182 18.16 15.66 -4.87
CA ALA A 182 17.64 14.33 -4.53
C ALA A 182 18.69 13.46 -3.80
N TRP A 183 19.95 13.55 -4.24
CA TRP A 183 21.00 12.63 -3.83
C TRP A 183 22.39 13.24 -4.06
N LEU A 184 23.37 12.81 -3.27
CA LEU A 184 24.81 13.09 -3.45
C LEU A 184 25.60 11.78 -3.38
N PRO A 185 26.72 11.64 -4.11
CA PRO A 185 27.60 10.47 -4.05
C PRO A 185 28.50 10.49 -2.81
N LEU A 186 27.92 10.43 -1.62
CA LEU A 186 28.63 10.57 -0.35
C LEU A 186 29.71 9.49 -0.18
N TRP A 187 29.42 8.26 -0.61
CA TRP A 187 30.30 7.12 -0.46
C TRP A 187 31.58 7.19 -1.30
N SER A 188 31.57 7.91 -2.43
CA SER A 188 32.70 7.95 -3.38
C SER A 188 33.42 9.29 -3.47
N GLN A 189 32.76 10.41 -3.17
CA GLN A 189 33.36 11.74 -3.29
C GLN A 189 33.93 12.31 -1.98
N TYR A 190 33.65 11.67 -0.85
CA TYR A 190 34.04 12.18 0.47
C TYR A 190 34.75 11.09 1.29
N PRO A 191 35.90 11.40 1.90
CA PRO A 191 36.79 10.40 2.49
C PRO A 191 36.27 9.80 3.80
N ASP A 192 35.46 10.53 4.55
CA ASP A 192 35.05 10.15 5.91
C ASP A 192 33.62 10.61 6.26
N VAL A 193 33.07 10.08 7.36
CA VAL A 193 31.70 10.42 7.80
C VAL A 193 31.52 11.92 8.08
N PRO A 194 32.44 12.62 8.78
CA PRO A 194 32.31 14.06 8.99
C PRO A 194 32.19 14.87 7.69
N SER A 195 33.04 14.60 6.70
CA SER A 195 32.99 15.29 5.40
C SER A 195 31.74 14.95 4.60
N ARG A 196 31.23 13.70 4.69
CA ARG A 196 29.95 13.29 4.09
C ARG A 196 28.77 14.06 4.69
N ILE A 197 28.69 14.14 6.01
CA ILE A 197 27.64 14.91 6.69
C ILE A 197 27.77 16.39 6.35
N LYS A 198 29.01 16.93 6.35
CA LYS A 198 29.24 18.31 5.95
C LYS A 198 28.76 18.59 4.52
N ALA A 199 28.97 17.68 3.58
CA ALA A 199 28.48 17.82 2.21
C ALA A 199 26.95 17.92 2.13
N VAL A 200 26.23 17.16 2.95
CA VAL A 200 24.77 17.26 3.08
C VAL A 200 24.38 18.64 3.63
N MET A 201 25.04 19.10 4.70
CA MET A 201 24.75 20.41 5.32
C MET A 201 25.10 21.58 4.41
N ASP A 202 26.15 21.45 3.59
CA ASP A 202 26.62 22.49 2.67
C ASP A 202 25.86 22.48 1.34
N THR A 203 25.02 21.48 1.04
CA THR A 203 24.42 21.38 -0.29
C THR A 203 23.61 22.64 -0.65
N THR A 204 23.70 23.08 -1.90
CA THR A 204 22.89 24.19 -2.41
C THR A 204 21.55 23.64 -2.90
N PRO A 205 20.40 24.16 -2.43
CA PRO A 205 19.09 23.78 -2.96
C PRO A 205 19.00 23.99 -4.47
N ARG A 206 18.30 23.09 -5.16
CA ARG A 206 17.98 23.21 -6.59
C ARG A 206 16.82 24.18 -6.85
N SER A 207 15.97 24.38 -5.85
CA SER A 207 14.83 25.27 -5.91
C SER A 207 14.62 25.95 -4.56
N ALA A 208 13.84 27.04 -4.55
CA ALA A 208 13.45 27.69 -3.31
C ALA A 208 12.63 26.72 -2.41
N PRO A 209 12.79 26.80 -1.07
CA PRO A 209 11.99 25.98 -0.15
C PRO A 209 10.49 26.18 -0.38
N GLY A 210 9.74 25.09 -0.49
CA GLY A 210 8.31 25.09 -0.76
C GLY A 210 7.92 25.33 -2.22
N ALA A 211 8.87 25.57 -3.14
CA ALA A 211 8.54 25.84 -4.54
C ALA A 211 8.21 24.56 -5.35
N THR A 212 8.84 23.44 -5.00
CA THR A 212 8.70 22.17 -5.72
C THR A 212 8.76 20.98 -4.77
N TYR A 213 8.01 19.93 -5.07
CA TYR A 213 8.29 18.61 -4.54
C TYR A 213 9.50 17.97 -5.24
N LEU A 214 10.44 17.44 -4.46
CA LEU A 214 11.54 16.60 -4.94
C LEU A 214 11.91 15.58 -3.86
N TYR A 215 11.65 14.30 -4.15
CA TYR A 215 12.09 13.20 -3.29
C TYR A 215 13.62 13.25 -3.12
N SER A 216 14.07 13.36 -1.86
CA SER A 216 15.45 13.68 -1.50
C SER A 216 15.90 12.94 -0.25
N ASP A 217 16.94 12.14 -0.39
CA ASP A 217 17.57 11.44 0.73
C ASP A 217 18.22 12.40 1.72
N LEU A 218 18.67 13.57 1.24
CA LEU A 218 19.36 14.59 2.02
C LEU A 218 18.46 15.15 3.12
N ASN A 219 17.14 15.22 2.86
CA ASN A 219 16.17 15.62 3.86
C ASN A 219 16.19 14.69 5.06
N LEU A 220 16.16 13.39 4.81
CA LEU A 220 16.05 12.39 5.86
C LEU A 220 17.39 12.17 6.57
N ILE A 221 18.52 12.30 5.87
CA ILE A 221 19.84 12.34 6.52
C ILE A 221 19.92 13.53 7.49
N THR A 222 19.47 14.72 7.06
CA THR A 222 19.43 15.91 7.91
C THR A 222 18.52 15.72 9.13
N LEU A 223 17.34 15.11 8.93
CA LEU A 223 16.42 14.77 10.02
C LEU A 223 17.00 13.75 11.01
N GLY A 224 17.79 12.79 10.53
CA GLY A 224 18.54 11.87 11.40
C GLY A 224 19.53 12.61 12.29
N VAL A 225 20.32 13.53 11.73
CA VAL A 225 21.26 14.37 12.49
C VAL A 225 20.54 15.24 13.52
N LEU A 226 19.40 15.84 13.15
CA LEU A 226 18.56 16.60 14.09
C LEU A 226 18.05 15.74 15.24
N ALA A 227 17.56 14.53 14.95
CA ALA A 227 17.09 13.59 15.97
C ALA A 227 18.21 13.25 16.97
N GLU A 228 19.44 13.01 16.50
CA GLU A 228 20.59 12.80 17.39
C GLU A 228 20.88 14.04 18.23
N LYS A 229 20.85 15.24 17.62
CA LYS A 229 21.13 16.50 18.30
C LYS A 229 20.10 16.84 19.38
N TRP A 230 18.81 16.61 19.14
CA TRP A 230 17.76 16.89 20.10
C TRP A 230 17.75 15.93 21.30
N SER A 231 18.10 14.67 21.06
CA SER A 231 18.00 13.60 22.06
C SER A 231 19.32 13.29 22.78
N GLY A 232 20.45 13.60 22.16
CA GLY A 232 21.78 13.18 22.60
C GLY A 232 22.07 11.68 22.37
N LYS A 233 21.21 10.97 21.65
CA LYS A 233 21.33 9.52 21.37
C LYS A 233 21.55 9.26 19.88
N LYS A 234 22.06 8.07 19.54
CA LYS A 234 22.21 7.68 18.13
C LYS A 234 20.88 7.28 17.50
N LEU A 235 20.75 7.47 16.19
CA LEU A 235 19.49 7.21 15.49
C LEU A 235 19.04 5.74 15.62
N ASP A 236 19.97 4.79 15.59
CA ASP A 236 19.69 3.37 15.81
C ASP A 236 19.22 3.08 17.24
N GLU A 237 19.78 3.77 18.25
CA GLU A 237 19.29 3.73 19.62
C GLU A 237 17.88 4.28 19.74
N LEU A 238 17.57 5.40 19.07
CA LEU A 238 16.24 5.99 19.05
C LEU A 238 15.21 5.06 18.39
N VAL A 239 15.52 4.49 17.22
CA VAL A 239 14.62 3.51 16.58
C VAL A 239 14.42 2.29 17.48
N ARG A 240 15.47 1.81 18.15
CA ARG A 240 15.37 0.70 19.10
C ARG A 240 14.51 1.02 20.31
N GLU A 241 14.65 2.21 20.90
CA GLU A 241 14.01 2.57 22.17
C GLU A 241 12.61 3.16 22.01
N ASP A 242 12.39 3.96 20.96
CA ASP A 242 11.12 4.65 20.73
C ASP A 242 10.14 3.80 19.89
N ILE A 243 10.64 2.80 19.14
CA ILE A 243 9.82 1.97 18.23
C ILE A 243 9.95 0.48 18.53
N ALA A 244 11.14 -0.10 18.31
CA ALA A 244 11.29 -1.55 18.27
C ALA A 244 11.00 -2.21 19.63
N ARG A 245 11.63 -1.73 20.71
CA ARG A 245 11.45 -2.28 22.05
C ARG A 245 10.01 -2.12 22.58
N PRO A 246 9.35 -0.95 22.50
CA PRO A 246 7.95 -0.81 22.92
C PRO A 246 6.99 -1.74 22.19
N LEU A 247 7.23 -2.02 20.91
CA LEU A 247 6.40 -2.89 20.09
C LEU A 247 6.85 -4.36 20.08
N GLY A 248 7.94 -4.69 20.78
CA GLY A 248 8.46 -6.06 20.84
C GLY A 248 9.08 -6.57 19.52
N LEU A 249 9.58 -5.67 18.67
CA LEU A 249 10.21 -5.99 17.40
C LEU A 249 11.68 -6.40 17.66
N GLN A 250 12.01 -7.66 17.44
CA GLN A 250 13.32 -8.26 17.72
C GLN A 250 14.25 -8.24 16.50
N ASP A 251 13.67 -8.24 15.30
CA ASP A 251 14.37 -8.27 14.02
C ASP A 251 14.37 -6.91 13.31
N THR A 252 13.83 -5.87 13.96
CA THR A 252 13.74 -4.52 13.41
C THR A 252 14.80 -3.58 13.99
N GLY A 253 15.66 -3.04 13.13
CA GLY A 253 16.71 -2.10 13.52
C GLY A 253 17.79 -1.95 12.46
N TYR A 254 18.86 -1.23 12.78
CA TYR A 254 20.03 -1.09 11.91
C TYR A 254 21.08 -2.16 12.21
N ASN A 255 21.94 -2.45 11.24
CA ASN A 255 23.13 -3.31 11.39
C ASN A 255 22.84 -4.63 12.14
N PRO A 256 21.98 -5.52 11.60
CA PRO A 256 21.64 -6.77 12.25
C PRO A 256 22.89 -7.61 12.56
N PRO A 257 22.92 -8.33 13.69
CA PRO A 257 24.11 -9.08 14.09
C PRO A 257 24.39 -10.24 13.14
N ALA A 258 25.66 -10.62 13.01
CA ALA A 258 26.11 -11.72 12.15
C ALA A 258 25.44 -13.07 12.48
N SER A 259 24.96 -13.26 13.71
CA SER A 259 24.21 -14.45 14.13
C SER A 259 22.86 -14.63 13.43
N LYS A 260 22.35 -13.60 12.74
CA LYS A 260 21.10 -13.65 11.95
C LYS A 260 21.35 -13.75 10.44
N LEU A 261 22.61 -13.84 10.00
CA LEU A 261 22.97 -13.74 8.58
C LEU A 261 22.28 -14.79 7.71
N ASP A 262 22.11 -16.00 8.23
CA ASP A 262 21.41 -17.13 7.62
C ASP A 262 19.94 -16.81 7.27
N ARG A 263 19.30 -15.92 8.03
CA ARG A 263 17.92 -15.47 7.82
C ARG A 263 17.79 -14.11 7.12
N ILE A 264 18.90 -13.48 6.72
CA ILE A 264 18.87 -12.20 6.00
C ILE A 264 18.85 -12.44 4.48
N ALA A 265 17.92 -11.80 3.78
CA ALA A 265 17.88 -11.80 2.33
C ALA A 265 19.10 -11.07 1.75
N ALA A 266 19.77 -11.69 0.78
CA ALA A 266 20.80 -11.05 -0.01
C ALA A 266 20.17 -9.97 -0.90
N THR A 267 20.93 -8.93 -1.19
CA THR A 267 20.57 -7.88 -2.15
C THR A 267 21.54 -7.98 -3.33
N GLU A 268 22.12 -6.87 -3.77
CA GLU A 268 22.88 -6.80 -5.01
C GLU A 268 24.32 -7.30 -4.88
N TYR A 269 24.91 -7.76 -5.98
CA TYR A 269 26.37 -7.79 -6.13
C TYR A 269 26.88 -6.36 -6.36
N GLN A 270 27.76 -5.87 -5.50
CA GLN A 270 28.44 -4.60 -5.70
C GLN A 270 29.96 -4.80 -5.80
N ALA A 271 30.59 -4.18 -6.79
CA ALA A 271 32.04 -4.23 -6.97
C ALA A 271 32.75 -3.75 -5.69
N GLY A 272 33.70 -4.53 -5.19
CA GLY A 272 34.42 -4.25 -3.94
C GLY A 272 33.69 -4.65 -2.65
N ARG A 273 32.38 -4.95 -2.68
CA ARG A 273 31.60 -5.39 -1.52
C ARG A 273 31.05 -6.83 -1.66
N GLY A 274 31.05 -7.39 -2.87
CA GLY A 274 30.51 -8.72 -3.16
C GLY A 274 28.97 -8.73 -3.13
N ILE A 275 28.38 -9.92 -2.93
CA ILE A 275 26.94 -10.04 -2.69
C ILE A 275 26.61 -9.41 -1.33
N ILE A 276 25.87 -8.31 -1.35
CA ILE A 276 25.47 -7.60 -0.14
C ILE A 276 24.45 -8.45 0.64
N ARG A 277 24.81 -8.83 1.86
CA ARG A 277 23.94 -9.56 2.80
C ARG A 277 24.33 -9.19 4.23
N GLY A 278 23.35 -8.81 5.06
CA GLY A 278 23.59 -8.39 6.45
C GLY A 278 24.17 -6.99 6.65
N THR A 279 24.42 -6.25 5.56
CA THR A 279 24.76 -4.82 5.58
C THR A 279 23.83 -4.07 4.64
N VAL A 280 23.59 -2.78 4.90
CA VAL A 280 22.69 -1.97 4.08
C VAL A 280 23.16 -1.90 2.62
N HIS A 281 22.25 -2.06 1.68
CA HIS A 281 22.45 -2.00 0.23
C HIS A 281 22.88 -0.61 -0.22
N ASP A 282 22.15 0.42 0.22
CA ASP A 282 22.38 1.82 -0.13
C ASP A 282 23.81 2.25 0.23
N GLU A 283 24.56 2.69 -0.78
CA GLU A 283 25.98 2.99 -0.65
C GLU A 283 26.23 4.19 0.27
N ASN A 284 25.33 5.19 0.25
CA ASN A 284 25.44 6.34 1.15
C ASN A 284 25.24 5.93 2.60
N ALA A 285 24.18 5.20 2.93
CA ALA A 285 23.91 4.71 4.27
C ALA A 285 25.04 3.79 4.76
N TRP A 286 25.54 2.89 3.89
CA TRP A 286 26.70 2.07 4.18
C TRP A 286 27.92 2.93 4.54
N SER A 287 28.20 3.97 3.74
CA SER A 287 29.30 4.89 3.99
C SER A 287 29.14 5.75 5.25
N LEU A 288 27.93 5.83 5.80
CA LEU A 288 27.63 6.51 7.07
C LEU A 288 27.66 5.54 8.28
N GLY A 289 28.20 4.34 8.11
CA GLY A 289 28.27 3.33 9.17
C GLY A 289 27.01 2.45 9.27
N GLY A 290 26.18 2.45 8.24
CA GLY A 290 24.95 1.66 8.16
C GLY A 290 23.74 2.30 8.85
N VAL A 291 23.92 3.42 9.56
CA VAL A 291 22.86 4.14 10.26
C VAL A 291 22.65 5.51 9.60
N ALA A 292 21.59 5.63 8.81
CA ALA A 292 21.23 6.89 8.17
C ALA A 292 19.72 7.10 8.17
N GLY A 293 19.29 8.35 8.12
CA GLY A 293 17.87 8.67 8.18
C GLY A 293 17.08 8.22 6.94
N HIS A 294 17.73 8.06 5.79
CA HIS A 294 17.08 7.72 4.53
C HIS A 294 17.01 6.22 4.22
N ALA A 295 17.88 5.40 4.81
CA ALA A 295 18.02 3.96 4.58
C ALA A 295 18.81 3.26 5.72
N GLY A 296 18.73 1.92 5.81
CA GLY A 296 19.54 1.10 6.72
C GLY A 296 18.77 0.27 7.75
N VAL A 297 17.46 0.44 7.84
CA VAL A 297 16.62 -0.40 8.71
C VAL A 297 16.39 -1.75 8.05
N PHE A 298 16.57 -2.81 8.84
CA PHE A 298 16.18 -4.18 8.52
C PHE A 298 14.92 -4.55 9.29
N SER A 299 14.07 -5.43 8.75
CA SER A 299 12.89 -5.97 9.44
C SER A 299 12.35 -7.22 8.75
N THR A 300 11.33 -7.85 9.35
CA THR A 300 10.54 -8.93 8.74
C THR A 300 9.15 -8.41 8.33
N ALA A 301 8.45 -9.15 7.45
CA ALA A 301 7.08 -8.78 7.06
C ALA A 301 6.13 -8.72 8.27
N ARG A 302 6.31 -9.62 9.25
CA ARG A 302 5.51 -9.68 10.47
C ARG A 302 5.69 -8.45 11.34
N GLU A 303 6.94 -8.03 11.56
CA GLU A 303 7.23 -6.87 12.41
C GLU A 303 6.83 -5.55 11.74
N LEU A 304 7.00 -5.46 10.41
CA LEU A 304 6.49 -4.32 9.66
C LEU A 304 4.96 -4.26 9.67
N ALA A 305 4.26 -5.41 9.70
CA ALA A 305 2.82 -5.45 9.92
C ALA A 305 2.45 -4.93 11.31
N THR A 306 3.21 -5.25 12.36
CA THR A 306 3.00 -4.70 13.71
C THR A 306 3.14 -3.18 13.73
N LEU A 307 4.15 -2.63 13.05
CA LEU A 307 4.27 -1.18 12.87
C LEU A 307 3.04 -0.62 12.13
N GLY A 308 2.64 -1.25 11.01
CA GLY A 308 1.46 -0.86 10.25
C GLY A 308 0.19 -0.84 11.09
N GLN A 309 -0.06 -1.88 11.89
CA GLN A 309 -1.21 -1.94 12.79
C GLN A 309 -1.12 -0.89 13.90
N THR A 310 0.08 -0.59 14.39
CA THR A 310 0.30 0.50 15.36
C THR A 310 -0.16 1.84 14.79
N ILE A 311 0.16 2.12 13.51
CA ILE A 311 -0.29 3.33 12.82
C ILE A 311 -1.81 3.31 12.59
N LEU A 312 -2.39 2.19 12.14
CA LEU A 312 -3.85 2.04 11.99
C LEU A 312 -4.62 2.19 13.31
N ASN A 313 -3.97 1.92 14.44
CA ASN A 313 -4.50 2.09 15.79
C ASN A 313 -4.24 3.48 16.39
N GLY A 314 -3.72 4.43 15.61
CA GLY A 314 -3.43 5.77 16.10
C GLY A 314 -2.23 5.85 17.05
N GLY A 315 -1.23 4.99 16.84
CA GLY A 315 0.07 5.05 17.49
C GLY A 315 0.29 4.07 18.65
N ALA A 316 -0.63 3.11 18.85
CA ALA A 316 -0.53 2.10 19.90
C ALA A 316 -0.84 0.67 19.42
N HIS A 317 -0.14 -0.31 19.96
CA HIS A 317 -0.38 -1.73 19.71
C HIS A 317 -0.09 -2.56 20.96
N ALA A 318 -0.92 -3.58 21.22
CA ALA A 318 -0.80 -4.47 22.37
C ALA A 318 -0.57 -3.74 23.73
N GLY A 319 -1.26 -2.60 23.94
CA GLY A 319 -1.15 -1.81 25.18
C GLY A 319 0.15 -1.00 25.32
N ARG A 320 0.90 -0.81 24.23
CA ARG A 320 2.11 0.02 24.18
C ARG A 320 1.93 1.11 23.13
N ARG A 321 2.29 2.34 23.47
CA ARG A 321 2.11 3.53 22.63
C ARG A 321 3.47 4.12 22.26
N ILE A 322 3.68 4.37 20.96
CA ILE A 322 4.89 5.04 20.46
C ILE A 322 4.60 6.51 20.10
N LEU A 323 3.38 6.80 19.64
CA LEU A 323 2.91 8.14 19.28
C LEU A 323 1.46 8.34 19.76
N ARG A 324 1.06 9.58 19.99
CA ARG A 324 -0.31 10.01 20.24
C ARG A 324 -1.11 10.02 18.93
N GLU A 325 -2.42 9.91 19.05
CA GLU A 325 -3.35 9.87 17.91
C GLU A 325 -3.31 11.13 17.06
N ASP A 326 -3.20 12.31 17.69
CA ASP A 326 -3.04 13.60 17.00
C ASP A 326 -1.77 13.64 16.14
N THR A 327 -0.68 13.05 16.65
CA THR A 327 0.61 12.99 15.97
C THR A 327 0.57 12.02 14.80
N VAL A 328 -0.06 10.85 14.96
CA VAL A 328 -0.28 9.94 13.83
C VAL A 328 -1.21 10.58 12.79
N GLN A 329 -2.24 11.32 13.21
CA GLN A 329 -3.08 12.06 12.27
C GLN A 329 -2.27 13.08 11.46
N LEU A 330 -1.33 13.81 12.08
CA LEU A 330 -0.42 14.70 11.36
C LEU A 330 0.42 13.92 10.34
N MET A 331 0.98 12.76 10.74
CA MET A 331 1.76 11.93 9.82
C MET A 331 0.97 11.42 8.60
N LEU A 332 -0.35 11.31 8.71
CA LEU A 332 -1.25 10.85 7.65
C LEU A 332 -2.04 12.00 6.98
N THR A 333 -1.70 13.25 7.27
CA THR A 333 -2.34 14.43 6.66
C THR A 333 -1.51 14.90 5.47
N ASP A 334 -2.15 15.11 4.31
CA ASP A 334 -1.46 15.61 3.12
C ASP A 334 -1.06 17.09 3.27
N PHE A 335 0.25 17.33 3.31
CA PHE A 335 0.85 18.66 3.33
C PHE A 335 1.32 19.13 1.94
N ASN A 336 1.14 18.30 0.91
CA ASN A 336 1.63 18.52 -0.44
C ASN A 336 0.51 18.78 -1.47
N GLN A 337 -0.63 19.32 -1.02
CA GLN A 337 -1.79 19.66 -1.88
C GLN A 337 -1.42 20.58 -3.06
N ALA A 338 -0.37 21.39 -2.93
CA ALA A 338 0.16 22.25 -3.99
C ALA A 338 0.94 21.48 -5.08
N PHE A 339 1.20 20.19 -4.91
CA PHE A 339 1.98 19.34 -5.81
C PHE A 339 1.17 18.10 -6.24
N PRO A 340 0.19 18.26 -7.15
CA PRO A 340 -0.67 17.16 -7.59
C PRO A 340 0.12 15.90 -7.98
N GLY A 341 -0.33 14.74 -7.49
CA GLY A 341 0.34 13.45 -7.68
C GLY A 341 1.45 13.13 -6.67
N ASN A 342 1.83 14.07 -5.82
CA ASN A 342 2.89 13.91 -4.81
C ASN A 342 2.36 14.09 -3.38
N SER A 343 1.12 13.65 -3.14
CA SER A 343 0.48 13.72 -1.83
C SER A 343 1.36 13.03 -0.78
N HIS A 344 1.66 13.74 0.30
CA HIS A 344 2.66 13.31 1.27
C HIS A 344 2.30 13.81 2.66
N GLY A 345 2.35 12.88 3.61
CA GLY A 345 2.30 13.17 5.02
C GLY A 345 3.66 13.55 5.57
N LEU A 346 3.81 13.42 6.89
CA LEU A 346 5.12 13.59 7.53
C LEU A 346 5.87 12.25 7.47
N GLY A 347 6.51 12.01 6.33
CA GLY A 347 7.28 10.80 6.02
C GLY A 347 6.52 9.71 5.25
N PHE A 348 5.20 9.59 5.43
CA PHE A 348 4.39 8.66 4.64
C PHE A 348 4.05 9.25 3.27
N GLU A 349 4.26 8.46 2.22
CA GLU A 349 3.62 8.72 0.94
C GLU A 349 2.12 8.46 1.06
N LEU A 350 1.30 9.34 0.47
CA LEU A 350 -0.16 9.22 0.48
C LEU A 350 -0.69 9.13 -0.95
N ASP A 351 -1.82 8.43 -1.13
CA ASP A 351 -2.59 8.45 -2.38
C ASP A 351 -1.80 8.00 -3.65
N GLN A 352 -0.86 7.07 -3.49
CA GLN A 352 0.09 6.69 -4.53
C GLN A 352 -0.35 5.45 -5.34
N ARG A 353 -1.22 5.66 -6.33
CA ARG A 353 -1.78 4.59 -7.20
C ARG A 353 -0.74 3.68 -7.86
N TRP A 354 0.44 4.21 -8.17
CA TRP A 354 1.47 3.47 -8.88
C TRP A 354 2.02 2.26 -8.10
N TYR A 355 1.83 2.19 -6.78
CA TYR A 355 2.10 0.98 -5.98
C TYR A 355 0.99 0.58 -5.00
N MET A 356 0.14 1.52 -4.55
CA MET A 356 -0.99 1.24 -3.67
C MET A 356 -2.19 0.65 -4.43
N GLY A 357 -2.20 0.69 -5.76
CA GLY A 357 -3.20 0.04 -6.60
C GLY A 357 -4.63 0.41 -6.22
N ALA A 358 -5.53 -0.56 -6.16
CA ALA A 358 -6.93 -0.39 -5.78
C ALA A 358 -7.17 -0.16 -4.27
N LEU A 359 -6.14 -0.26 -3.41
CA LEU A 359 -6.24 0.23 -2.02
C LEU A 359 -6.03 1.74 -1.92
N THR A 360 -5.69 2.41 -3.01
CA THR A 360 -5.45 3.86 -3.00
C THR A 360 -6.69 4.64 -2.55
N SER A 361 -6.45 5.63 -1.72
CA SER A 361 -7.40 6.67 -1.35
C SER A 361 -6.61 7.86 -0.81
N PRO A 362 -7.24 9.04 -0.64
CA PRO A 362 -6.59 10.18 0.00
C PRO A 362 -6.08 9.91 1.44
N ARG A 363 -6.50 8.80 2.06
CA ARG A 363 -6.05 8.36 3.40
C ARG A 363 -5.16 7.12 3.35
N ALA A 364 -4.99 6.48 2.20
CA ALA A 364 -4.06 5.38 2.05
C ALA A 364 -2.64 5.91 2.21
N ALA A 365 -1.82 5.18 2.95
CA ALA A 365 -0.49 5.60 3.34
C ALA A 365 0.50 4.47 3.17
N GLY A 366 1.75 4.78 2.90
CA GLY A 366 2.76 3.75 2.70
C GLY A 366 4.13 4.31 2.43
N HIS A 367 5.03 3.41 2.06
CA HIS A 367 6.31 3.76 1.46
C HIS A 367 6.86 2.54 0.72
N THR A 368 7.73 2.79 -0.25
CA THR A 368 8.45 1.74 -0.98
C THR A 368 9.95 1.76 -0.70
N GLY A 369 10.64 0.65 -0.96
CA GLY A 369 12.09 0.54 -0.84
C GLY A 369 12.74 0.06 -2.14
N TYR A 370 13.96 0.55 -2.40
CA TYR A 370 14.71 0.26 -3.63
C TYR A 370 15.04 -1.23 -3.80
N THR A 371 15.26 -1.94 -2.69
CA THR A 371 15.45 -3.40 -2.65
C THR A 371 14.21 -4.19 -3.08
N GLY A 372 13.08 -3.50 -3.33
CA GLY A 372 11.83 -4.07 -3.79
C GLY A 372 10.82 -4.34 -2.67
N THR A 373 11.01 -3.69 -1.52
CA THR A 373 10.09 -3.72 -0.39
C THR A 373 8.95 -2.71 -0.55
N THR A 374 7.79 -3.00 0.03
CA THR A 374 6.59 -2.16 0.00
C THR A 374 5.74 -2.37 1.25
N LEU A 375 5.25 -1.26 1.82
CA LEU A 375 4.20 -1.23 2.83
C LEU A 375 3.05 -0.36 2.32
N VAL A 376 1.82 -0.91 2.35
CA VAL A 376 0.58 -0.18 2.09
C VAL A 376 -0.34 -0.34 3.29
N LEU A 377 -0.82 0.78 3.83
CA LEU A 377 -1.79 0.90 4.89
C LEU A 377 -3.04 1.57 4.32
N ASP A 378 -4.19 0.98 4.59
CA ASP A 378 -5.47 1.56 4.21
C ASP A 378 -6.36 1.71 5.44
N PRO A 379 -6.39 2.90 6.06
CA PRO A 379 -7.23 3.17 7.22
C PRO A 379 -8.72 3.01 6.95
N LEU A 380 -9.16 3.25 5.70
CA LEU A 380 -10.58 3.16 5.35
C LEU A 380 -11.09 1.72 5.35
N SER A 381 -10.23 0.74 5.06
CA SER A 381 -10.58 -0.68 5.17
C SER A 381 -9.86 -1.39 6.31
N ARG A 382 -9.08 -0.69 7.14
CA ARG A 382 -8.22 -1.27 8.20
C ARG A 382 -7.34 -2.42 7.70
N SER A 383 -6.78 -2.22 6.50
CA SER A 383 -6.02 -3.23 5.78
C SER A 383 -4.54 -2.89 5.70
N ILE A 384 -3.71 -3.93 5.68
CA ILE A 384 -2.26 -3.86 5.53
C ILE A 384 -1.86 -4.83 4.43
N ALA A 385 -1.14 -4.32 3.43
CA ALA A 385 -0.55 -5.12 2.37
C ALA A 385 0.97 -4.88 2.35
N ILE A 386 1.73 -5.97 2.49
CA ILE A 386 3.20 -5.94 2.53
C ILE A 386 3.74 -6.90 1.47
N LEU A 387 4.73 -6.41 0.73
CA LEU A 387 5.56 -7.22 -0.16
C LEU A 387 7.02 -6.88 0.13
N LEU A 388 7.75 -7.80 0.74
CA LEU A 388 9.19 -7.67 0.91
C LEU A 388 9.89 -8.57 -0.11
N THR A 389 10.71 -7.99 -0.97
CA THR A 389 11.47 -8.76 -1.97
C THR A 389 12.95 -8.42 -1.86
N ASN A 390 13.77 -9.24 -2.49
CA ASN A 390 15.16 -8.94 -2.80
C ASN A 390 15.33 -8.65 -4.30
N ARG A 391 14.52 -7.75 -4.87
CA ARG A 391 14.51 -7.45 -6.31
C ARG A 391 15.87 -7.10 -6.89
N VAL A 392 16.76 -6.48 -6.12
CA VAL A 392 18.11 -6.14 -6.59
C VAL A 392 19.10 -7.31 -6.50
N HIS A 393 18.67 -8.50 -6.05
CA HIS A 393 19.51 -9.69 -6.01
C HIS A 393 19.46 -10.46 -7.34
N PRO A 394 20.60 -10.56 -8.06
CA PRO A 394 21.92 -10.02 -7.77
C PRO A 394 22.19 -8.67 -8.45
N SER A 395 21.29 -8.20 -9.31
CA SER A 395 21.48 -6.98 -10.09
C SER A 395 20.30 -6.03 -10.02
N ARG A 396 20.58 -4.74 -9.78
CA ARG A 396 19.56 -3.68 -9.85
C ARG A 396 19.01 -3.42 -11.26
N ASN A 397 19.42 -4.15 -12.29
CA ASN A 397 19.06 -3.88 -13.69
C ASN A 397 18.02 -4.87 -14.29
N TRP A 398 17.56 -5.87 -13.55
CA TRP A 398 16.69 -6.94 -14.10
C TRP A 398 15.20 -6.63 -14.28
N GLY A 399 14.69 -5.48 -13.80
CA GLY A 399 13.29 -5.10 -14.05
C GLY A 399 12.68 -4.09 -13.08
N THR A 400 11.41 -3.78 -13.26
CA THR A 400 10.68 -2.87 -12.34
C THR A 400 9.79 -3.66 -11.38
N ILE A 401 9.89 -3.39 -10.09
CA ILE A 401 9.07 -4.07 -9.07
C ILE A 401 7.60 -3.61 -9.05
N ASN A 402 7.28 -2.47 -9.67
CA ASN A 402 5.97 -1.82 -9.56
C ASN A 402 4.77 -2.71 -9.94
N PRO A 403 4.82 -3.57 -10.98
CA PRO A 403 3.76 -4.52 -11.26
C PRO A 403 3.44 -5.42 -10.07
N ALA A 404 4.46 -5.99 -9.41
CA ALA A 404 4.27 -6.86 -8.24
C ALA A 404 3.68 -6.10 -7.04
N ARG A 405 4.11 -4.84 -6.83
CA ARG A 405 3.52 -3.99 -5.77
C ARG A 405 2.01 -3.83 -5.95
N ARG A 406 1.58 -3.52 -7.18
CA ARG A 406 0.16 -3.35 -7.52
C ARG A 406 -0.61 -4.67 -7.42
N VAL A 407 -0.03 -5.79 -7.83
CA VAL A 407 -0.67 -7.12 -7.70
C VAL A 407 -1.06 -7.40 -6.25
N VAL A 408 -0.15 -7.15 -5.31
CA VAL A 408 -0.39 -7.37 -3.87
C VAL A 408 -1.49 -6.43 -3.35
N ALA A 409 -1.39 -5.12 -3.63
CA ALA A 409 -2.42 -4.18 -3.17
C ALA A 409 -3.79 -4.45 -3.82
N ASN A 410 -3.83 -4.76 -5.12
CA ASN A 410 -5.06 -5.09 -5.85
C ASN A 410 -5.71 -6.37 -5.37
N GLY A 411 -4.93 -7.40 -5.03
CA GLY A 411 -5.43 -8.64 -4.45
C GLY A 411 -6.22 -8.38 -3.18
N LEU A 412 -5.64 -7.64 -2.23
CA LEU A 412 -6.33 -7.32 -0.97
C LEU A 412 -7.54 -6.39 -1.17
N ALA A 413 -7.43 -5.40 -2.06
CA ALA A 413 -8.58 -4.55 -2.38
C ALA A 413 -9.74 -5.37 -2.93
N ARG A 414 -9.48 -6.29 -3.88
CA ARG A 414 -10.51 -7.12 -4.52
C ARG A 414 -11.12 -8.16 -3.59
N ALA A 415 -10.37 -8.62 -2.58
CA ALA A 415 -10.88 -9.51 -1.54
C ALA A 415 -11.94 -8.86 -0.62
N LEU A 416 -11.96 -7.53 -0.54
CA LEU A 416 -13.01 -6.78 0.15
C LEU A 416 -14.23 -6.67 -0.77
N ALA A 417 -15.44 -6.95 -0.30
CA ALA A 417 -16.64 -6.94 -1.13
C ALA A 417 -17.16 -5.52 -1.43
N VAL A 418 -17.81 -5.34 -2.58
CA VAL A 418 -18.70 -4.19 -2.87
C VAL A 418 -20.04 -4.80 -3.25
N LYS A 419 -21.04 -4.64 -2.39
CA LYS A 419 -22.38 -5.19 -2.65
C LYS A 419 -23.41 -4.09 -2.79
N PRO A 420 -24.33 -4.23 -3.74
CA PRO A 420 -25.48 -3.35 -3.80
C PRO A 420 -26.34 -3.48 -2.54
N ARG A 421 -27.30 -2.56 -2.38
CA ARG A 421 -28.22 -2.62 -1.23
C ARG A 421 -29.23 -3.76 -1.39
N HIS A 422 -29.64 -4.03 -2.62
CA HIS A 422 -30.59 -5.07 -3.02
C HIS A 422 -30.17 -5.61 -4.40
N GLY A 423 -30.56 -6.84 -4.74
CA GLY A 423 -30.35 -7.40 -6.07
C GLY A 423 -28.89 -7.62 -6.46
N THR A 424 -28.61 -7.54 -7.75
CA THR A 424 -27.30 -7.83 -8.36
C THR A 424 -26.83 -6.61 -9.14
N ALA A 425 -25.67 -6.09 -8.75
CA ALA A 425 -25.04 -5.01 -9.48
C ALA A 425 -24.37 -5.51 -10.77
N TRP A 426 -24.18 -4.61 -11.71
CA TRP A 426 -23.46 -4.84 -12.96
C TRP A 426 -22.12 -4.12 -12.93
N THR A 427 -21.05 -4.77 -13.39
CA THR A 427 -19.70 -4.19 -13.51
C THR A 427 -19.17 -4.39 -14.94
N PRO A 428 -18.43 -3.42 -15.51
CA PRO A 428 -17.79 -3.62 -16.81
C PRO A 428 -16.63 -4.62 -16.68
N GLU A 429 -16.38 -5.35 -17.76
CA GLU A 429 -15.14 -6.07 -17.98
C GLU A 429 -13.99 -5.09 -18.27
N THR A 430 -12.75 -5.54 -18.13
CA THR A 430 -11.55 -4.68 -18.21
C THR A 430 -11.30 -4.06 -19.59
N ASP A 431 -11.94 -4.58 -20.65
CA ASP A 431 -11.67 -4.21 -22.04
C ASP A 431 -12.72 -3.27 -22.65
N GLY A 432 -13.66 -2.77 -21.84
CA GLY A 432 -14.76 -1.92 -22.29
C GLY A 432 -16.09 -2.64 -22.29
N GLY A 433 -17.13 -1.94 -22.73
CA GLY A 433 -18.46 -2.52 -22.86
C GLY A 433 -19.60 -1.54 -22.60
N THR A 434 -20.82 -1.99 -22.85
CA THR A 434 -22.06 -1.28 -22.52
C THR A 434 -23.03 -2.14 -21.73
N LEU A 435 -23.72 -1.54 -20.77
CA LEU A 435 -24.96 -2.06 -20.22
C LEU A 435 -26.09 -1.25 -20.84
N THR A 436 -26.99 -1.87 -21.59
CA THR A 436 -28.01 -1.14 -22.36
C THR A 436 -29.41 -1.57 -21.95
N THR A 437 -30.34 -0.63 -21.78
CA THR A 437 -31.74 -0.99 -21.52
C THR A 437 -32.39 -1.60 -22.75
N ARG A 438 -33.41 -2.44 -22.57
CA ARG A 438 -34.38 -2.74 -23.63
C ARG A 438 -35.05 -1.47 -24.16
N ASP A 439 -35.81 -1.60 -25.25
CA ASP A 439 -36.64 -0.50 -25.74
C ASP A 439 -37.66 -0.05 -24.68
N LEU A 440 -37.71 1.25 -24.48
CA LEU A 440 -38.54 1.93 -23.50
C LEU A 440 -39.71 2.63 -24.20
N PRO A 441 -40.92 2.58 -23.61
CA PRO A 441 -42.07 3.28 -24.18
C PRO A 441 -41.92 4.80 -23.98
N GLN A 442 -42.02 5.57 -25.06
CA GLN A 442 -42.00 7.04 -25.03
C GLN A 442 -43.42 7.57 -24.78
N ARG A 443 -43.87 7.53 -23.53
CA ARG A 443 -45.26 7.87 -23.15
C ARG A 443 -45.47 9.34 -22.75
N SER A 444 -44.38 10.08 -22.63
CA SER A 444 -44.29 11.49 -22.19
C SER A 444 -43.13 12.18 -22.91
N GLU A 445 -43.03 13.50 -22.79
CA GLU A 445 -41.89 14.26 -23.35
C GLU A 445 -40.60 14.10 -22.54
N LYS A 446 -40.74 13.85 -21.23
CA LYS A 446 -39.63 13.70 -20.28
C LYS A 446 -39.67 12.37 -19.55
N GLN A 447 -38.48 11.87 -19.23
CA GLN A 447 -38.24 10.72 -18.37
C GLN A 447 -37.22 11.07 -17.29
N LYS A 448 -37.28 10.36 -16.18
CA LYS A 448 -36.27 10.37 -15.13
C LYS A 448 -35.56 9.02 -15.13
N LEU A 449 -34.25 9.05 -15.40
CA LEU A 449 -33.34 7.93 -15.17
C LEU A 449 -32.79 8.04 -13.75
N SER A 450 -32.91 6.98 -12.96
CA SER A 450 -32.30 6.87 -11.63
C SER A 450 -31.60 5.54 -11.47
N PHE A 451 -30.43 5.53 -10.85
CA PHE A 451 -29.67 4.32 -10.55
C PHE A 451 -28.71 4.57 -9.39
N ARG A 452 -28.09 3.52 -8.87
CA ARG A 452 -26.99 3.61 -7.93
C ARG A 452 -25.68 3.28 -8.62
N ALA A 453 -24.62 4.00 -8.25
CA ALA A 453 -23.29 3.77 -8.78
C ALA A 453 -22.25 3.70 -7.67
N PHE A 454 -21.35 2.74 -7.77
CA PHE A 454 -20.07 2.75 -7.06
C PHE A 454 -18.97 2.98 -8.10
N VAL A 455 -18.04 3.90 -7.86
CA VAL A 455 -17.01 4.27 -8.84
C VAL A 455 -15.66 4.34 -8.15
N ASP A 456 -14.73 3.51 -8.61
CA ASP A 456 -13.31 3.58 -8.30
C ASP A 456 -12.51 3.23 -9.56
N LEU A 457 -12.24 4.26 -10.35
CA LEU A 457 -11.69 4.14 -11.69
C LEU A 457 -10.27 4.68 -11.78
N ASP A 458 -9.54 4.24 -12.78
CA ASP A 458 -8.21 4.78 -13.09
C ASP A 458 -8.30 6.22 -13.63
N PRO A 459 -7.24 7.04 -13.47
CA PRO A 459 -7.23 8.38 -14.06
C PRO A 459 -7.48 8.32 -15.57
N GLY A 460 -8.52 9.03 -16.03
CA GLY A 460 -8.96 9.04 -17.42
C GLY A 460 -10.07 8.05 -17.76
N ASP A 461 -10.26 7.01 -16.93
CA ASP A 461 -11.36 6.06 -17.07
C ASP A 461 -12.68 6.70 -16.60
N LYS A 462 -13.78 6.39 -17.30
CA LYS A 462 -15.10 6.93 -16.98
C LYS A 462 -16.22 6.00 -17.43
N ILE A 463 -17.37 6.10 -16.75
CA ILE A 463 -18.65 5.62 -17.24
C ILE A 463 -19.38 6.80 -17.87
N VAL A 464 -19.70 6.68 -19.15
CA VAL A 464 -20.56 7.64 -19.86
C VAL A 464 -21.96 7.04 -19.93
N VAL A 465 -22.91 7.72 -19.31
CA VAL A 465 -24.33 7.39 -19.44
C VAL A 465 -24.86 8.13 -20.65
N GLU A 466 -25.44 7.38 -21.57
CA GLU A 466 -25.92 7.90 -22.85
C GLU A 466 -27.40 7.56 -23.05
N ALA A 467 -28.08 8.39 -23.84
CA ALA A 467 -29.47 8.20 -24.25
C ALA A 467 -29.58 8.23 -25.78
N THR A 468 -30.54 7.50 -26.34
CA THR A 468 -30.83 7.53 -27.78
C THR A 468 -32.34 7.61 -28.03
N ASN A 469 -32.74 8.22 -29.14
CA ASN A 469 -34.14 8.30 -29.58
C ASN A 469 -34.41 7.46 -30.84
N ASP A 470 -33.37 6.99 -31.53
CA ASP A 470 -33.42 6.26 -32.80
C ASP A 470 -32.68 4.90 -32.73
N GLY A 471 -32.00 4.62 -31.63
CA GLY A 471 -31.20 3.40 -31.42
C GLY A 471 -29.77 3.49 -31.99
N THR A 472 -29.42 4.55 -32.72
CA THR A 472 -28.15 4.66 -33.45
C THR A 472 -27.35 5.90 -33.04
N THR A 473 -28.02 7.03 -32.81
CA THR A 473 -27.42 8.29 -32.36
C THR A 473 -27.51 8.39 -30.84
N TRP A 474 -26.35 8.44 -30.19
CA TRP A 474 -26.23 8.50 -28.73
C TRP A 474 -25.79 9.89 -28.27
N ARG A 475 -26.43 10.40 -27.21
CA ARG A 475 -26.04 11.64 -26.53
C ARG A 475 -25.65 11.35 -25.09
N ASP A 476 -24.57 11.96 -24.64
CA ASP A 476 -24.14 11.90 -23.23
C ASP A 476 -25.19 12.61 -22.36
N VAL A 477 -25.58 11.99 -21.25
CA VAL A 477 -26.51 12.57 -20.27
C VAL A 477 -25.91 12.64 -18.86
N GLN A 478 -24.90 11.83 -18.55
CA GLN A 478 -24.15 11.89 -17.30
C GLN A 478 -22.77 11.26 -17.50
N VAL A 479 -21.75 11.74 -16.79
CA VAL A 479 -20.42 11.11 -16.72
C VAL A 479 -20.08 10.82 -15.28
N LEU A 480 -19.56 9.62 -15.02
CA LEU A 480 -19.07 9.19 -13.71
C LEU A 480 -17.59 8.84 -13.82
N ALA A 481 -16.77 9.44 -12.96
CA ALA A 481 -15.33 9.21 -12.91
C ALA A 481 -14.82 9.47 -11.48
N GLY A 482 -13.56 9.10 -11.22
CA GLY A 482 -12.90 9.32 -9.94
C GLY A 482 -12.82 8.07 -9.07
N TYR A 483 -12.37 8.27 -7.83
CA TYR A 483 -12.03 7.19 -6.92
C TYR A 483 -12.00 7.62 -5.45
N GLY A 484 -11.75 6.66 -4.55
CA GLY A 484 -11.48 6.93 -3.14
C GLY A 484 -12.70 7.27 -2.29
N GLN A 485 -13.84 7.58 -2.90
CA GLN A 485 -15.10 7.84 -2.20
C GLN A 485 -15.63 6.59 -1.49
N ARG A 486 -15.43 5.42 -2.10
CA ARG A 486 -15.77 4.11 -1.54
C ARG A 486 -17.18 4.01 -0.97
N ARG A 487 -18.16 4.62 -1.64
CA ARG A 487 -19.56 4.60 -1.24
C ARG A 487 -20.44 4.55 -2.48
N TRP A 488 -21.57 3.86 -2.37
CA TRP A 488 -22.62 3.90 -3.39
C TRP A 488 -23.31 5.27 -3.42
N GLN A 489 -23.35 5.88 -4.60
CA GLN A 489 -24.00 7.15 -4.87
C GLN A 489 -25.33 6.93 -5.59
N GLN A 490 -26.34 7.72 -5.23
CA GLN A 490 -27.58 7.79 -6.01
C GLN A 490 -27.37 8.78 -7.15
N VAL A 491 -27.63 8.33 -8.38
CA VAL A 491 -27.59 9.17 -9.58
C VAL A 491 -29.01 9.34 -10.11
N GLU A 492 -29.38 10.57 -10.40
CA GLU A 492 -30.68 10.91 -10.99
C GLU A 492 -30.48 11.93 -12.10
N VAL A 493 -31.06 11.65 -13.26
CA VAL A 493 -30.95 12.50 -14.46
C VAL A 493 -32.34 12.64 -15.07
N GLU A 494 -32.79 13.88 -15.27
CA GLU A 494 -33.97 14.18 -16.06
C GLU A 494 -33.56 14.39 -17.52
N THR A 495 -34.24 13.71 -18.44
CA THR A 495 -33.92 13.71 -19.87
C THR A 495 -35.19 13.89 -20.70
N ALA A 496 -35.03 14.34 -21.94
CA ALA A 496 -36.06 14.11 -22.96
C ALA A 496 -36.21 12.60 -23.16
N SER A 497 -37.45 12.13 -23.34
CA SER A 497 -37.77 10.70 -23.44
C SER A 497 -36.93 9.98 -24.48
N ALA A 498 -36.21 8.96 -24.03
CA ALA A 498 -35.32 8.14 -24.84
C ALA A 498 -35.94 6.77 -25.10
N VAL A 499 -35.60 6.16 -26.23
CA VAL A 499 -35.97 4.76 -26.50
C VAL A 499 -35.05 3.79 -25.76
N ARG A 500 -33.78 4.16 -25.52
CA ARG A 500 -32.83 3.40 -24.70
C ARG A 500 -31.87 4.30 -23.93
N TYR A 501 -31.37 3.78 -22.82
CA TYR A 501 -30.19 4.29 -22.12
C TYR A 501 -29.08 3.25 -22.15
N ARG A 502 -27.82 3.69 -22.08
CA ARG A 502 -26.70 2.79 -21.84
C ARG A 502 -25.63 3.38 -20.94
N TRP A 503 -24.93 2.53 -20.21
CA TRP A 503 -23.72 2.85 -19.47
C TRP A 503 -22.53 2.30 -20.24
N ARG A 504 -21.71 3.18 -20.78
CA ARG A 504 -20.53 2.81 -21.57
C ARG A 504 -19.26 3.01 -20.75
N TYR A 505 -18.48 1.95 -20.57
CA TYR A 505 -17.14 2.07 -20.01
C TYR A 505 -16.20 2.64 -21.07
N VAL A 506 -15.51 3.72 -20.71
CA VAL A 506 -14.50 4.35 -21.55
C VAL A 506 -13.19 4.27 -20.80
N ARG A 507 -12.28 3.47 -21.33
CA ARG A 507 -10.92 3.34 -20.82
C ARG A 507 -10.10 4.55 -21.25
N GLY A 508 -9.45 5.17 -20.29
CA GLY A 508 -8.43 6.18 -20.48
C GLY A 508 -7.04 5.55 -20.66
N THR A 509 -6.02 6.36 -20.41
CA THR A 509 -4.61 5.95 -20.50
C THR A 509 -4.03 5.49 -19.15
N GLY A 510 -4.83 5.52 -18.08
CA GLY A 510 -4.44 5.05 -16.75
C GLY A 510 -4.41 3.52 -16.69
N PHE A 511 -3.38 2.97 -16.05
CA PHE A 511 -3.22 1.52 -15.93
C PHE A 511 -2.70 1.13 -14.55
N TYR A 512 -3.41 1.48 -13.47
CA TYR A 512 -3.04 1.09 -12.10
C TYR A 512 -3.85 -0.10 -11.57
N GLY A 513 -4.89 -0.49 -12.30
CA GLY A 513 -5.74 -1.62 -11.93
C GLY A 513 -6.70 -1.23 -10.82
N ALA A 514 -7.36 -0.08 -10.99
CA ALA A 514 -8.43 0.37 -10.11
C ALA A 514 -9.50 -0.72 -9.92
N ARG A 515 -10.33 -0.56 -8.88
CA ARG A 515 -11.30 -1.57 -8.52
C ARG A 515 -12.36 -1.78 -9.61
N GLY A 516 -12.84 -0.70 -10.23
CA GLY A 516 -13.88 -0.71 -11.25
C GLY A 516 -15.09 0.13 -10.87
N ALA A 517 -16.15 0.01 -11.65
CA ALA A 517 -17.42 0.68 -11.41
C ALA A 517 -18.56 -0.34 -11.34
N TYR A 518 -19.57 -0.04 -10.54
CA TYR A 518 -20.75 -0.89 -10.38
C TYR A 518 -22.00 -0.03 -10.60
N VAL A 519 -22.98 -0.58 -11.31
CA VAL A 519 -24.29 0.03 -11.57
C VAL A 519 -25.37 -0.89 -11.04
N ASP A 520 -26.29 -0.34 -10.27
CA ASP A 520 -27.33 -1.08 -9.57
C ASP A 520 -28.65 -0.29 -9.57
N ALA A 521 -29.79 -0.95 -9.32
CA ALA A 521 -31.09 -0.31 -9.13
C ALA A 521 -31.49 0.62 -10.29
N VAL A 522 -31.21 0.21 -11.52
CA VAL A 522 -31.57 0.98 -12.73
C VAL A 522 -33.07 1.11 -12.85
N ARG A 523 -33.57 2.33 -12.88
CA ARG A 523 -34.99 2.62 -12.99
C ARG A 523 -35.24 3.81 -13.92
N VAL A 524 -36.20 3.64 -14.82
CA VAL A 524 -36.70 4.70 -15.68
C VAL A 524 -38.16 4.95 -15.36
N THR A 525 -38.49 6.21 -15.08
CA THR A 525 -39.86 6.63 -14.75
C THR A 525 -40.28 7.81 -15.61
N ASP A 526 -41.57 7.94 -15.82
CA ASP A 526 -42.21 9.08 -16.46
C ASP A 526 -43.50 9.47 -15.69
N GLN A 527 -44.22 10.48 -16.18
CA GLN A 527 -45.49 10.93 -15.59
C GLN A 527 -46.59 9.86 -15.61
N ARG A 528 -46.46 8.83 -16.46
CA ARG A 528 -47.39 7.69 -16.54
C ARG A 528 -46.92 6.49 -15.72
N GLY A 529 -45.81 6.59 -14.99
CA GLY A 529 -45.31 5.59 -14.05
C GLY A 529 -43.96 5.00 -14.43
N VAL A 530 -43.71 3.75 -14.05
CA VAL A 530 -42.45 3.06 -14.30
C VAL A 530 -42.40 2.57 -15.75
N ALA A 531 -41.30 2.85 -16.45
CA ALA A 531 -41.02 2.36 -17.80
C ALA A 531 -40.08 1.14 -17.78
N LEU A 532 -39.14 1.14 -16.82
CA LEU A 532 -38.24 0.03 -16.52
C LEU A 532 -37.89 0.06 -15.02
N ASP A 533 -37.82 -1.11 -14.42
CA ASP A 533 -37.26 -1.37 -13.09
C ASP A 533 -36.35 -2.59 -13.21
N GLY A 534 -35.04 -2.37 -13.32
CA GLY A 534 -34.04 -3.40 -13.58
C GLY A 534 -33.95 -4.44 -12.47
N GLU A 535 -34.38 -4.13 -11.25
CA GLU A 535 -34.43 -5.08 -10.14
C GLU A 535 -35.59 -6.08 -10.29
N ARG A 536 -36.71 -5.63 -10.88
CA ARG A 536 -37.89 -6.46 -11.13
C ARG A 536 -37.84 -7.14 -12.49
N GLU A 537 -37.17 -6.52 -13.45
CA GLU A 537 -37.02 -6.98 -14.83
C GLU A 537 -35.54 -7.04 -15.25
N PRO A 538 -34.69 -7.92 -14.68
CA PRO A 538 -33.26 -7.97 -15.01
C PRO A 538 -32.98 -8.20 -16.51
N ALA A 539 -33.84 -8.96 -17.19
CA ALA A 539 -33.77 -9.18 -18.64
C ALA A 539 -34.02 -7.90 -19.48
N GLY A 540 -34.47 -6.82 -18.85
CA GLY A 540 -34.59 -5.49 -19.44
C GLY A 540 -33.25 -4.75 -19.53
N LEU A 541 -32.15 -5.35 -19.05
CA LEU A 541 -30.78 -4.88 -19.23
C LEU A 541 -30.00 -5.89 -20.08
N HIS A 542 -29.33 -5.39 -21.10
CA HIS A 542 -28.54 -6.16 -22.06
C HIS A 542 -27.07 -5.78 -21.90
N PRO A 543 -26.26 -6.67 -21.30
CA PRO A 543 -24.83 -6.44 -21.16
C PRO A 543 -24.06 -6.84 -22.43
N GLU A 544 -23.09 -6.01 -22.80
CA GLU A 544 -22.04 -6.31 -23.76
C GLU A 544 -20.70 -5.91 -23.11
N GLY A 545 -19.88 -6.87 -22.67
CA GLY A 545 -18.69 -6.57 -21.86
C GLY A 545 -19.00 -6.05 -20.46
N TRP A 546 -20.17 -6.41 -19.91
CA TRP A 546 -20.55 -6.19 -18.52
C TRP A 546 -21.00 -7.51 -17.91
N LEU A 547 -20.74 -7.69 -16.62
CA LEU A 547 -21.05 -8.93 -15.89
C LEU A 547 -21.82 -8.60 -14.60
N PRO A 548 -22.66 -9.54 -14.12
CA PRO A 548 -23.13 -9.52 -12.74
C PRO A 548 -21.94 -9.46 -11.77
N ALA A 549 -22.02 -8.64 -10.73
CA ALA A 549 -20.91 -8.45 -9.79
C ALA A 549 -20.74 -9.63 -8.79
N ASP A 550 -21.77 -10.46 -8.63
CA ASP A 550 -21.78 -11.61 -7.72
C ASP A 550 -21.52 -12.96 -8.43
N SER A 551 -21.15 -12.94 -9.72
CA SER A 551 -20.92 -14.16 -10.54
C SER A 551 -19.50 -14.67 -10.52
#